data_AF-A0A6J1V915-F1
#
_entry.id   AF-A0A6J1V915-F1
#
_cell.length_a   1.000
_cell.length_b   1.000
_cell.length_c   1.000
_cell.angle_alpha   90.00
_cell.angle_beta   90.00
_cell.angle_gamma   90.00
#
_symmetry.space_group_name_H-M   'P 1'
#
loop_
_entity.id
_entity.type
_entity.pdbx_description
1 polymer ?
#
loop_
_entity_poly.entity_id
_entity_poly.type
_entity_poly.pdbx_seq_one_letter_code
_entity_poly.pdbx_strand_id
1 'polypeptide(L)'
;MAISNLIRTFGSLLLSSGPHFPQIPASFRPLYLISQLDLSREISTSTSVLARDPLWKCRTKYTIKPIPKPKTGGRDHTGRIRVHGIGGGNKQCYRMIDFQRLRYPDAADPSPFEEKVLLVRYDPCRSGHIALVAGEKRKRWIIATENMVAGDIIKTSGKIERMAVSANDGDSYPVGALPLGTLINNLESHPGKGAQYIRAAGTCGVLLRKVSGTVIIQLPSKRQIQVLETCMATVGRVSNVEHNQRILGKAGRNRWLGKRPDSGLWQRKGGWAGRKIRPLPAIKSYVNLPVPASEG
;
A
#
# COMPACT_ATOMS: atom_id res chain seq x y z
N MET A 1 -46.75 18.74 -49.11
CA MET A 1 -47.22 19.01 -50.49
C MET A 1 -46.00 18.89 -51.40
N ALA A 2 -45.98 18.33 -52.59
CA ALA A 2 -46.84 17.46 -53.40
C ALA A 2 -46.11 17.39 -54.79
N ILE A 3 -46.43 16.39 -55.64
CA ILE A 3 -45.85 16.14 -57.00
C ILE A 3 -44.40 15.60 -56.93
N SER A 4 -43.97 14.54 -57.63
CA SER A 4 -44.63 13.52 -58.46
C SER A 4 -43.81 12.20 -58.55
N ASN A 5 -44.39 11.16 -59.16
CA ASN A 5 -43.75 9.87 -59.51
C ASN A 5 -43.29 9.80 -60.99
N LEU A 6 -42.83 8.59 -61.39
CA LEU A 6 -42.64 8.00 -62.74
C LEU A 6 -41.19 7.99 -63.28
N ILE A 7 -40.50 6.83 -63.31
CA ILE A 7 -40.66 5.62 -64.16
C ILE A 7 -40.15 5.83 -65.61
N ARG A 8 -39.01 5.20 -65.96
CA ARG A 8 -38.93 4.23 -67.09
C ARG A 8 -37.61 3.44 -67.15
N THR A 9 -37.73 2.27 -67.79
CA THR A 9 -36.73 1.21 -68.01
C THR A 9 -35.95 1.37 -69.32
N PHE A 10 -34.75 0.76 -69.42
CA PHE A 10 -34.05 0.15 -70.58
C PHE A 10 -32.54 0.04 -70.21
N GLY A 11 -31.69 -0.93 -70.60
CA GLY A 11 -31.88 -2.21 -71.30
C GLY A 11 -30.58 -2.68 -72.00
N SER A 12 -29.89 -3.72 -71.48
CA SER A 12 -28.76 -4.49 -72.11
C SER A 12 -27.43 -3.71 -72.38
N LEU A 13 -26.25 -4.26 -72.78
CA LEU A 13 -25.76 -5.62 -73.15
C LEU A 13 -24.33 -5.93 -72.58
N LEU A 14 -24.10 -7.19 -72.16
CA LEU A 14 -22.97 -8.14 -72.41
C LEU A 14 -21.43 -7.83 -72.28
N LEU A 15 -20.76 -8.89 -71.75
CA LEU A 15 -19.42 -9.46 -72.08
C LEU A 15 -18.09 -8.78 -71.65
N SER A 16 -17.34 -9.46 -70.75
CA SER A 16 -16.08 -10.17 -71.12
C SER A 16 -15.46 -11.02 -69.98
N SER A 17 -15.20 -12.31 -70.27
CA SER A 17 -14.13 -13.23 -69.77
C SER A 17 -13.55 -13.17 -68.33
N GLY A 18 -13.49 -14.34 -67.67
CA GLY A 18 -12.77 -14.58 -66.39
C GLY A 18 -11.29 -14.95 -66.53
N PRO A 19 -10.67 -15.60 -65.51
CA PRO A 19 -10.35 -17.03 -65.70
C PRO A 19 -10.53 -17.94 -64.46
N HIS A 20 -10.41 -19.25 -64.69
CA HIS A 20 -10.59 -20.35 -63.72
C HIS A 20 -9.41 -20.56 -62.74
N PHE A 21 -9.71 -21.12 -61.56
CA PHE A 21 -8.85 -22.04 -60.78
C PHE A 21 -9.75 -23.10 -60.08
N PRO A 22 -9.23 -24.24 -59.58
CA PRO A 22 -9.87 -25.55 -59.80
C PRO A 22 -10.53 -26.17 -58.56
N GLN A 23 -11.27 -27.26 -58.78
CA GLN A 23 -11.91 -28.08 -57.74
C GLN A 23 -11.08 -29.34 -57.40
N ILE A 24 -11.58 -30.09 -56.39
CA ILE A 24 -11.29 -31.48 -56.01
C ILE A 24 -10.19 -31.64 -54.92
N PRO A 25 -10.31 -32.56 -53.92
CA PRO A 25 -11.47 -33.36 -53.48
C PRO A 25 -11.92 -33.08 -52.02
N ALA A 26 -13.16 -33.47 -51.71
CA ALA A 26 -13.59 -33.67 -50.31
C ALA A 26 -13.06 -35.02 -49.78
N SER A 27 -12.50 -35.02 -48.56
CA SER A 27 -12.16 -36.25 -47.83
C SER A 27 -13.20 -36.54 -46.75
N PHE A 28 -13.83 -37.72 -46.84
CA PHE A 28 -14.79 -38.23 -45.86
C PHE A 28 -14.07 -38.79 -44.62
N ARG A 29 -14.61 -38.51 -43.41
CA ARG A 29 -14.66 -39.36 -42.18
C ARG A 29 -14.77 -38.50 -40.90
N PRO A 30 -15.41 -39.00 -39.82
CA PRO A 30 -16.76 -39.57 -39.78
C PRO A 30 -17.65 -38.82 -38.75
N LEU A 31 -18.96 -39.05 -38.79
CA LEU A 31 -19.89 -38.52 -37.80
C LEU A 31 -19.66 -39.19 -36.44
N TYR A 32 -19.22 -38.42 -35.44
CA TYR A 32 -19.42 -38.77 -34.03
C TYR A 32 -20.56 -37.96 -33.45
N LEU A 33 -21.62 -38.67 -33.09
CA LEU A 33 -22.79 -38.15 -32.41
C LEU A 33 -22.38 -37.73 -30.98
N ILE A 34 -22.36 -36.42 -30.70
CA ILE A 34 -22.40 -35.91 -29.33
C ILE A 34 -23.69 -35.11 -29.18
N SER A 35 -24.66 -35.77 -28.54
CA SER A 35 -25.94 -35.22 -28.14
C SER A 35 -25.81 -34.18 -27.03
N GLN A 36 -26.85 -33.35 -26.92
CA GLN A 36 -27.15 -32.47 -25.78
C GLN A 36 -26.22 -31.26 -25.59
N LEU A 37 -26.64 -30.16 -26.22
CA LEU A 37 -26.63 -28.86 -25.56
C LEU A 37 -27.46 -28.97 -24.28
N ASP A 38 -26.83 -28.90 -23.11
CA ASP A 38 -27.52 -28.59 -21.86
C ASP A 38 -26.95 -27.34 -21.21
N LEU A 39 -27.85 -26.39 -20.94
CA LEU A 39 -27.52 -25.01 -20.65
C LEU A 39 -27.24 -24.80 -19.15
N SER A 40 -26.25 -25.50 -18.59
CA SER A 40 -25.76 -25.25 -17.23
C SER A 40 -24.44 -24.46 -17.28
N ARG A 41 -24.56 -23.13 -17.34
CA ARG A 41 -23.41 -22.23 -17.14
C ARG A 41 -23.00 -22.26 -15.68
N GLU A 42 -22.25 -23.29 -15.28
CA GLU A 42 -21.73 -23.42 -13.92
C GLU A 42 -21.04 -22.11 -13.51
N ILE A 43 -21.57 -21.49 -12.46
CA ILE A 43 -20.95 -20.31 -11.86
C ILE A 43 -19.75 -20.81 -11.04
N SER A 44 -18.65 -21.10 -11.74
CA SER A 44 -17.37 -21.47 -11.15
C SER A 44 -16.81 -20.30 -10.34
N THR A 45 -17.22 -20.22 -9.08
CA THR A 45 -16.71 -19.25 -8.10
C THR A 45 -15.22 -19.46 -7.78
N SER A 46 -14.65 -20.56 -8.28
CA SER A 46 -13.23 -20.89 -8.37
C SER A 46 -12.59 -20.32 -9.65
N THR A 47 -12.37 -19.01 -9.71
CA THR A 47 -11.24 -18.50 -10.53
C THR A 47 -9.97 -19.18 -10.04
N SER A 48 -9.42 -20.05 -10.89
CA SER A 48 -8.19 -20.79 -10.61
C SER A 48 -7.06 -19.81 -10.29
N VAL A 49 -6.20 -20.17 -9.33
CA VAL A 49 -5.15 -19.27 -8.83
C VAL A 49 -4.13 -18.92 -9.94
N LEU A 50 -3.98 -19.82 -10.92
CA LEU A 50 -3.17 -19.67 -12.13
C LEU A 50 -3.50 -18.41 -12.95
N ALA A 51 -4.71 -17.85 -12.83
CA ALA A 51 -5.11 -16.63 -13.55
C ALA A 51 -4.73 -15.31 -12.84
N ARG A 52 -3.98 -15.35 -11.72
CA ARG A 52 -3.53 -14.13 -11.02
C ARG A 52 -2.04 -13.94 -11.19
N ASP A 53 -1.67 -12.85 -11.87
CA ASP A 53 -0.29 -12.40 -12.00
C ASP A 53 0.42 -12.34 -10.61
N PRO A 54 1.35 -13.28 -10.32
CA PRO A 54 2.05 -13.32 -9.04
C PRO A 54 3.08 -12.18 -8.95
N LEU A 55 3.44 -11.56 -10.07
CA LEU A 55 4.52 -10.58 -10.20
C LEU A 55 4.09 -9.14 -9.92
N TRP A 56 2.83 -8.88 -9.55
CA TRP A 56 2.37 -7.50 -9.26
C TRP A 56 3.16 -6.80 -8.15
N LYS A 57 3.85 -7.56 -7.27
CA LYS A 57 4.78 -7.06 -6.25
C LYS A 57 6.25 -7.06 -6.67
N CYS A 58 6.62 -7.75 -7.75
CA CYS A 58 7.99 -7.99 -8.19
C CYS A 58 8.59 -6.80 -8.99
N ARG A 59 8.03 -5.59 -8.82
CA ARG A 59 8.52 -4.39 -9.49
C ARG A 59 9.80 -3.91 -8.82
N THR A 60 10.92 -3.99 -9.55
CA THR A 60 12.26 -3.59 -9.08
C THR A 60 12.44 -2.07 -9.02
N LYS A 61 11.98 -1.33 -10.03
CA LYS A 61 12.15 0.13 -10.12
C LYS A 61 11.01 0.91 -9.43
N TYR A 62 11.38 1.88 -8.58
CA TYR A 62 10.44 2.81 -7.96
C TYR A 62 9.62 3.57 -9.02
N THR A 63 8.34 3.83 -8.76
CA THR A 63 7.46 4.55 -9.68
C THR A 63 6.31 5.24 -8.95
N ILE A 64 6.06 6.50 -9.33
CA ILE A 64 5.01 7.37 -8.77
C ILE A 64 3.62 7.03 -9.33
N LYS A 65 3.56 6.54 -10.58
CA LYS A 65 2.32 6.13 -11.26
C LYS A 65 1.61 5.02 -10.46
N PRO A 66 0.27 5.07 -10.30
CA PRO A 66 -0.46 4.01 -9.61
C PRO A 66 -0.33 2.66 -10.32
N ILE A 67 -0.09 1.60 -9.57
CA ILE A 67 0.10 0.23 -10.05
C ILE A 67 -1.19 -0.57 -9.82
N PRO A 68 -1.74 -1.30 -10.80
CA PRO A 68 -2.89 -2.18 -10.56
C PRO A 68 -2.63 -3.19 -9.44
N LYS A 69 -3.52 -3.27 -8.45
CA LYS A 69 -3.37 -4.17 -7.30
C LYS A 69 -4.43 -5.30 -7.36
N PRO A 70 -4.07 -6.52 -7.81
CA PRO A 70 -4.95 -7.66 -7.70
C PRO A 70 -5.21 -8.02 -6.22
N LYS A 71 -6.35 -8.63 -5.97
CA LYS A 71 -6.81 -8.97 -4.61
C LYS A 71 -6.57 -10.44 -4.29
N THR A 72 -6.11 -10.72 -3.08
CA THR A 72 -5.88 -12.09 -2.59
C THR A 72 -7.18 -12.80 -2.19
N GLY A 73 -8.17 -12.08 -1.68
CA GLY A 73 -9.43 -12.67 -1.21
C GLY A 73 -9.25 -13.61 -0.01
N GLY A 74 -8.23 -13.39 0.82
CA GLY A 74 -7.93 -14.22 1.99
C GLY A 74 -7.21 -15.54 1.70
N ARG A 75 -6.87 -15.81 0.43
CA ARG A 75 -6.18 -17.03 -0.02
C ARG A 75 -4.66 -16.88 -0.02
N ASP A 76 -3.97 -18.00 0.18
CA ASP A 76 -2.51 -18.13 0.01
C ASP A 76 -2.12 -18.59 -1.41
N HIS A 77 -0.85 -18.96 -1.61
CA HIS A 77 -0.33 -19.41 -2.90
C HIS A 77 -0.89 -20.79 -3.33
N THR A 78 -1.33 -21.63 -2.38
CA THR A 78 -1.99 -22.91 -2.68
C THR A 78 -3.46 -22.72 -3.09
N GLY A 79 -4.01 -21.51 -2.92
CA GLY A 79 -5.41 -21.19 -3.17
C GLY A 79 -6.35 -21.47 -2.00
N ARG A 80 -5.86 -22.09 -0.91
CA ARG A 80 -6.60 -22.33 0.31
C ARG A 80 -6.86 -21.00 1.04
N ILE A 81 -7.98 -20.90 1.74
CA ILE A 81 -8.31 -19.73 2.58
C ILE A 81 -7.46 -19.81 3.84
N ARG A 82 -6.60 -18.81 4.06
CA ARG A 82 -5.77 -18.67 5.26
C ARG A 82 -6.27 -17.57 6.20
N VAL A 83 -7.00 -16.59 5.67
CA VAL A 83 -7.61 -15.51 6.45
C VAL A 83 -9.06 -15.30 5.99
N HIS A 84 -10.01 -15.54 6.90
CA HIS A 84 -11.43 -15.32 6.66
C HIS A 84 -11.77 -13.82 6.62
N GLY A 85 -13.02 -13.47 6.26
CA GLY A 85 -13.47 -12.07 6.27
C GLY A 85 -12.94 -11.19 5.13
N ILE A 86 -12.04 -11.66 4.26
CA ILE A 86 -11.45 -10.87 3.16
C ILE A 86 -12.08 -11.24 1.81
N GLY A 87 -12.55 -10.25 1.04
CA GLY A 87 -13.02 -10.48 -0.34
C GLY A 87 -13.97 -9.40 -0.88
N GLY A 88 -14.05 -9.28 -2.20
CA GLY A 88 -14.83 -8.23 -2.87
C GLY A 88 -14.24 -6.84 -2.71
N GLY A 89 -15.09 -5.82 -2.57
CA GLY A 89 -14.73 -4.40 -2.46
C GLY A 89 -14.34 -3.72 -3.77
N ASN A 90 -14.19 -2.40 -3.76
CA ASN A 90 -13.86 -1.61 -4.95
C ASN A 90 -12.43 -1.93 -5.47
N LYS A 91 -12.20 -1.86 -6.78
CA LYS A 91 -10.86 -2.00 -7.38
C LYS A 91 -9.94 -0.90 -6.83
N GLN A 92 -8.66 -1.20 -6.68
CA GLN A 92 -7.66 -0.30 -6.08
C GLN A 92 -6.38 -0.34 -6.90
N CYS A 93 -5.68 0.79 -6.96
CA CYS A 93 -4.29 0.85 -7.41
C CYS A 93 -3.38 1.10 -6.20
N TYR A 94 -2.25 0.42 -6.16
CA TYR A 94 -1.19 0.62 -5.19
C TYR A 94 -0.33 1.83 -5.58
N ARG A 95 0.10 2.60 -4.58
CA ARG A 95 1.11 3.65 -4.74
C ARG A 95 2.32 3.30 -3.88
N MET A 96 3.49 3.24 -4.51
CA MET A 96 4.76 2.95 -3.84
C MET A 96 5.12 4.12 -2.93
N ILE A 97 5.03 3.91 -1.61
CA ILE A 97 5.61 4.85 -0.63
C ILE A 97 7.09 4.54 -0.47
N ASP A 98 7.90 5.59 -0.37
CA ASP A 98 9.25 5.50 0.16
C ASP A 98 9.22 5.68 1.68
N PHE A 99 9.41 4.59 2.43
CA PHE A 99 9.41 4.61 3.90
C PHE A 99 10.76 5.02 4.50
N GLN A 100 11.80 5.17 3.69
CA GLN A 100 13.12 5.60 4.11
C GLN A 100 13.26 7.09 3.76
N ARG A 101 13.01 7.99 4.72
CA ARG A 101 13.09 9.44 4.49
C ARG A 101 14.51 9.83 4.11
N LEU A 102 15.50 9.42 4.89
CA LEU A 102 16.92 9.61 4.60
C LEU A 102 17.40 8.63 3.51
N ARG A 103 17.36 9.09 2.27
CA ARG A 103 18.06 8.50 1.13
C ARG A 103 18.66 9.64 0.35
N TYR A 104 19.98 9.81 0.35
CA TYR A 104 20.62 10.89 -0.40
C TYR A 104 20.31 10.77 -1.90
N PRO A 105 20.13 11.88 -2.64
CA PRO A 105 19.83 11.85 -4.07
C PRO A 105 21.04 11.44 -4.90
N ASP A 106 22.22 11.92 -4.53
CA ASP A 106 23.53 11.54 -5.07
C ASP A 106 24.29 10.73 -4.00
N ALA A 107 25.20 9.86 -4.42
CA ALA A 107 25.92 8.96 -3.52
C ALA A 107 27.17 9.59 -2.87
N ALA A 108 27.60 10.77 -3.33
CA ALA A 108 28.85 11.40 -2.92
C ALA A 108 28.73 12.21 -1.62
N ASP A 109 27.66 13.01 -1.47
CA ASP A 109 27.55 14.01 -0.41
C ASP A 109 26.45 13.67 0.61
N PRO A 110 26.79 13.45 1.90
CA PRO A 110 25.82 13.23 2.97
C PRO A 110 25.25 14.58 3.49
N SER A 111 24.82 15.44 2.58
CA SER A 111 24.24 16.75 2.90
C SER A 111 22.77 16.64 3.33
N PRO A 112 22.30 17.46 4.29
CA PRO A 112 20.88 17.59 4.56
C PRO A 112 20.19 18.19 3.31
N PHE A 113 19.03 17.65 2.93
CA PHE A 113 18.30 18.08 1.75
C PHE A 113 16.87 18.46 2.08
N GLU A 114 16.35 19.41 1.32
CA GLU A 114 14.98 19.88 1.41
C GLU A 114 14.15 19.31 0.26
N GLU A 115 12.87 19.01 0.52
CA GLU A 115 11.93 18.55 -0.50
C GLU A 115 10.66 19.40 -0.42
N LYS A 116 10.08 19.79 -1.56
CA LYS A 116 8.84 20.57 -1.63
C LYS A 116 7.62 19.66 -1.76
N VAL A 117 6.61 19.84 -0.90
CA VAL A 117 5.33 19.14 -0.98
C VAL A 117 4.53 19.68 -2.16
N LEU A 118 4.22 18.82 -3.13
CA LEU A 118 3.46 19.19 -4.33
C LEU A 118 1.95 19.04 -4.13
N LEU A 119 1.53 17.95 -3.49
CA LEU A 119 0.11 17.70 -3.19
C LEU A 119 -0.03 16.65 -2.08
N VAL A 120 -1.10 16.77 -1.30
CA VAL A 120 -1.54 15.74 -0.35
C VAL A 120 -2.79 15.05 -0.91
N ARG A 121 -2.88 13.73 -0.80
CA ARG A 121 -3.97 12.93 -1.38
C ARG A 121 -4.39 11.75 -0.52
N TYR A 122 -5.65 11.37 -0.68
CA TYR A 122 -6.19 10.11 -0.18
C TYR A 122 -5.54 8.89 -0.86
N ASP A 123 -5.26 7.85 -0.07
CA ASP A 123 -4.81 6.55 -0.56
C ASP A 123 -5.71 5.39 -0.09
N PRO A 124 -6.18 4.50 -0.99
CA PRO A 124 -7.08 3.42 -0.63
C PRO A 124 -6.38 2.19 -0.02
N CYS A 125 -5.04 2.14 0.02
CA CYS A 125 -4.29 1.01 0.57
C CYS A 125 -3.89 1.17 2.04
N ARG A 126 -4.17 2.32 2.67
CA ARG A 126 -3.81 2.67 4.06
C ARG A 126 -4.83 3.67 4.64
N SER A 127 -4.73 3.97 5.94
CA SER A 127 -5.64 4.92 6.61
C SER A 127 -5.17 6.38 6.50
N GLY A 128 -3.87 6.63 6.68
CA GLY A 128 -3.26 7.96 6.56
C GLY A 128 -3.23 8.48 5.12
N HIS A 129 -3.10 9.78 4.95
CA HIS A 129 -2.90 10.39 3.64
C HIS A 129 -1.45 10.29 3.18
N ILE A 130 -1.23 10.53 1.89
CA ILE A 130 0.10 10.55 1.29
C ILE A 130 0.39 11.91 0.68
N ALA A 131 1.64 12.35 0.80
CA ALA A 131 2.15 13.53 0.12
C ALA A 131 3.00 13.09 -1.09
N LEU A 132 2.79 13.73 -2.25
CA LEU A 132 3.77 13.72 -3.32
C LEU A 132 4.76 14.84 -3.04
N VAL A 133 6.03 14.49 -2.94
CA VAL A 133 7.09 15.43 -2.61
C VAL A 133 8.16 15.39 -3.70
N ALA A 134 8.70 16.54 -4.05
CA ALA A 134 9.77 16.72 -5.01
C ALA A 134 11.02 17.25 -4.31
N GLY A 135 12.11 16.48 -4.37
CA GLY A 135 13.45 17.06 -4.29
C GLY A 135 13.91 17.47 -5.69
N GLU A 136 15.12 18.00 -5.81
CA GLU A 136 15.70 18.50 -7.06
C GLU A 136 15.61 17.50 -8.22
N LYS A 137 16.17 16.29 -8.03
CA LYS A 137 16.32 15.28 -9.09
C LYS A 137 15.22 14.21 -9.09
N ARG A 138 14.34 14.16 -8.08
CA ARG A 138 13.38 13.05 -7.89
C ARG A 138 12.06 13.45 -7.24
N LYS A 139 11.01 12.70 -7.54
CA LYS A 139 9.69 12.81 -6.91
C LYS A 139 9.31 11.48 -6.25
N ARG A 140 8.76 11.51 -5.04
CA ARG A 140 8.36 10.33 -4.28
C ARG A 140 7.11 10.55 -3.44
N TRP A 141 6.37 9.47 -3.19
CA TRP A 141 5.28 9.44 -2.22
C TRP A 141 5.82 9.14 -0.83
N ILE A 142 5.43 9.95 0.15
CA ILE A 142 5.64 9.70 1.58
C ILE A 142 4.29 9.64 2.31
N ILE A 143 4.29 9.25 3.59
CA ILE A 143 3.14 9.46 4.47
C ILE A 143 3.07 10.96 4.81
N ALA A 144 1.90 11.57 4.68
CA ALA A 144 1.69 12.95 5.09
C ALA A 144 1.49 13.04 6.62
N THR A 145 2.05 14.09 7.23
CA THR A 145 1.80 14.44 8.63
C THR A 145 0.50 15.24 8.77
N GLU A 146 0.10 15.56 10.01
CA GLU A 146 -1.18 16.18 10.34
C GLU A 146 -1.41 17.52 9.66
N ASN A 147 -0.42 18.41 9.69
CA ASN A 147 -0.55 19.80 9.22
C ASN A 147 0.09 20.04 7.85
N MET A 148 0.46 18.99 7.12
CA MET A 148 1.15 19.09 5.84
C MET A 148 0.23 19.59 4.72
N VAL A 149 0.61 20.69 4.07
CA VAL A 149 -0.11 21.36 2.97
C VAL A 149 0.72 21.33 1.68
N ALA A 150 0.07 21.56 0.54
CA ALA A 150 0.77 21.72 -0.74
C ALA A 150 1.48 23.08 -0.79
N GLY A 151 2.79 23.07 -1.03
CA GLY A 151 3.64 24.27 -1.00
C GLY A 151 4.78 24.16 0.01
N ASP A 152 4.57 23.43 1.11
CA ASP A 152 5.49 23.31 2.24
C ASP A 152 6.87 22.77 1.83
N ILE A 153 7.89 23.20 2.56
CA ILE A 153 9.28 22.73 2.41
C ILE A 153 9.59 21.89 3.64
N ILE A 154 9.89 20.61 3.43
CA ILE A 154 10.22 19.65 4.49
C ILE A 154 11.70 19.28 4.43
N LYS A 155 12.38 19.30 5.58
CA LYS A 155 13.82 19.05 5.70
C LYS A 155 14.10 17.61 6.07
N THR A 156 15.15 17.02 5.50
CA THR A 156 15.65 15.70 5.87
C THR A 156 17.15 15.78 6.14
N SER A 157 17.56 15.48 7.37
CA SER A 157 18.96 15.45 7.78
C SER A 157 19.31 14.12 8.42
N GLY A 158 20.51 13.61 8.14
CA GLY A 158 21.09 12.45 8.83
C GLY A 158 22.04 12.81 9.96
N LYS A 159 22.32 14.10 10.18
CA LYS A 159 23.32 14.58 11.13
C LYS A 159 22.75 14.60 12.56
N ILE A 160 23.54 14.12 13.52
CA ILE A 160 23.29 14.31 14.95
C ILE A 160 24.18 15.46 15.41
N GLU A 161 23.57 16.53 15.92
CA GLU A 161 24.28 17.70 16.43
C GLU A 161 24.38 17.66 17.96
N ARG A 162 25.34 18.40 18.53
CA ARG A 162 25.55 18.46 19.98
C ARG A 162 24.36 19.10 20.71
N MET A 163 23.66 20.01 20.04
CA MET A 163 22.44 20.65 20.53
C MET A 163 21.21 20.02 19.86
N ALA A 164 20.08 20.01 20.55
CA ALA A 164 18.84 19.48 20.01
C ALA A 164 18.25 20.43 18.94
N VAL A 165 17.76 19.86 17.84
CA VAL A 165 17.18 20.64 16.73
C VAL A 165 15.70 20.94 17.01
N SER A 166 15.31 22.22 16.85
CA SER A 166 13.90 22.60 16.78
C SER A 166 13.35 22.25 15.39
N ALA A 167 12.61 21.14 15.31
CA ALA A 167 12.12 20.56 14.06
C ALA A 167 10.62 20.83 13.86
N ASN A 168 10.20 21.08 12.62
CA ASN A 168 8.81 21.32 12.26
C ASN A 168 8.05 20.01 11.96
N ASP A 169 6.72 20.07 11.85
CA ASP A 169 5.92 18.92 11.40
C ASP A 169 6.33 18.48 9.98
N GLY A 170 6.52 17.18 9.76
CA GLY A 170 6.94 16.63 8.46
C GLY A 170 8.45 16.60 8.21
N ASP A 171 9.26 17.32 9.01
CA ASP A 171 10.72 17.20 8.98
C ASP A 171 11.17 15.81 9.48
N SER A 172 12.33 15.35 9.02
CA SER A 172 12.87 14.04 9.39
C SER A 172 14.34 14.13 9.80
N TYR A 173 14.60 13.64 11.01
CA TYR A 173 15.90 13.68 11.71
C TYR A 173 16.19 12.33 12.37
N PRO A 174 17.44 12.05 12.77
CA PRO A 174 17.74 10.94 13.66
C PRO A 174 17.13 11.21 15.03
N VAL A 175 16.64 10.17 15.72
CA VAL A 175 16.03 10.31 17.05
C VAL A 175 17.00 10.84 18.11
N GLY A 176 18.31 10.76 17.88
CA GLY A 176 19.37 11.41 18.65
C GLY A 176 19.40 12.94 18.55
N ALA A 177 18.97 13.53 17.43
CA ALA A 177 19.00 14.99 17.23
C ALA A 177 17.78 15.72 17.82
N LEU A 178 16.66 15.00 18.05
CA LEU A 178 15.40 15.58 18.50
C LEU A 178 15.37 15.84 20.04
N PRO A 179 14.72 16.90 20.52
CA PRO A 179 14.52 17.11 21.96
C PRO A 179 13.60 16.05 22.59
N LEU A 180 13.72 15.84 23.90
CA LEU A 180 12.84 14.95 24.66
C LEU A 180 11.39 15.47 24.64
N GLY A 181 10.41 14.57 24.76
CA GLY A 181 8.99 14.90 24.67
C GLY A 181 8.47 15.13 23.25
N THR A 182 9.33 15.15 22.23
CA THR A 182 8.91 15.31 20.82
C THR A 182 7.95 14.21 20.39
N LEU A 183 6.89 14.63 19.68
CA LEU A 183 5.99 13.73 18.97
C LEU A 183 6.66 13.28 17.67
N ILE A 184 6.64 11.98 17.41
CA ILE A 184 7.24 11.38 16.22
C ILE A 184 6.35 10.32 15.58
N ASN A 185 6.52 10.13 14.28
CA ASN A 185 5.92 9.07 13.48
C ASN A 185 6.97 8.44 12.53
N ASN A 186 6.57 7.40 11.77
CA ASN A 186 7.41 6.74 10.77
C ASN A 186 8.79 6.28 11.30
N LEU A 187 8.81 5.62 12.46
CA LEU A 187 10.03 5.23 13.15
C LEU A 187 10.68 3.96 12.53
N GLU A 188 11.98 4.03 12.28
CA GLU A 188 12.83 2.89 11.91
C GLU A 188 13.15 1.98 13.11
N SER A 189 13.39 0.68 12.89
CA SER A 189 13.79 -0.25 13.97
C SER A 189 15.32 -0.36 14.13
N HIS A 190 16.04 -0.17 13.03
CA HIS A 190 17.50 -0.07 12.93
C HIS A 190 17.78 0.96 11.81
N PRO A 191 18.94 1.64 11.81
CA PRO A 191 19.24 2.70 10.87
C PRO A 191 19.12 2.23 9.41
N GLY A 192 18.43 3.00 8.57
CA GLY A 192 18.31 2.72 7.14
C GLY A 192 17.37 1.56 6.76
N LYS A 193 16.75 0.87 7.74
CA LYS A 193 15.76 -0.20 7.48
C LYS A 193 14.40 0.34 6.99
N GLY A 194 14.21 1.65 7.00
CA GLY A 194 12.95 2.32 6.66
C GLY A 194 11.91 2.23 7.77
N ALA A 195 10.94 3.16 7.74
CA ALA A 195 9.88 3.27 8.72
C ALA A 195 9.04 1.99 8.82
N GLN A 196 9.02 1.38 10.01
CA GLN A 196 8.22 0.18 10.31
C GLN A 196 7.06 0.49 11.25
N TYR A 197 7.32 1.33 12.26
CA TYR A 197 6.38 1.68 13.33
C TYR A 197 5.70 3.04 13.09
N ILE A 198 4.54 3.24 13.73
CA ILE A 198 3.83 4.53 13.79
C ILE A 198 3.50 5.10 12.39
N ARG A 199 2.78 4.30 11.59
CA ARG A 199 2.43 4.59 10.17
C ARG A 199 0.93 4.71 9.89
N ALA A 200 0.10 4.58 10.92
CA ALA A 200 -1.36 4.61 10.78
C ALA A 200 -1.91 6.03 11.02
N ALA A 201 -3.04 6.35 10.41
CA ALA A 201 -3.73 7.63 10.58
C ALA A 201 -3.85 8.06 12.06
N GLY A 202 -3.54 9.32 12.34
CA GLY A 202 -3.59 9.92 13.68
C GLY A 202 -2.59 9.39 14.71
N THR A 203 -1.73 8.41 14.35
CA THR A 203 -0.77 7.83 15.31
C THR A 203 0.49 8.68 15.47
N CYS A 204 1.00 8.70 16.71
CA CYS A 204 2.27 9.29 17.11
C CYS A 204 2.87 8.50 18.28
N GLY A 205 4.18 8.56 18.42
CA GLY A 205 4.92 8.14 19.60
C GLY A 205 5.62 9.33 20.24
N VAL A 206 6.23 9.11 21.40
CA VAL A 206 6.89 10.17 22.19
C VAL A 206 8.31 9.76 22.52
N LEU A 207 9.26 10.69 22.33
CA LEU A 207 10.65 10.54 22.76
C LEU A 207 10.73 10.66 24.30
N LEU A 208 11.06 9.58 25.02
CA LEU A 208 11.07 9.61 26.49
C LEU A 208 12.42 10.03 27.08
N ARG A 209 13.49 9.32 26.73
CA ARG A 209 14.85 9.57 27.25
C ARG A 209 15.92 9.01 26.32
N LYS A 210 17.12 9.61 26.37
CA LYS A 210 18.33 9.13 25.69
C LYS A 210 19.29 8.55 26.72
N VAL A 211 19.91 7.41 26.43
CA VAL A 211 20.85 6.69 27.30
C VAL A 211 21.92 6.04 26.43
N SER A 212 23.19 6.40 26.61
CA SER A 212 24.35 5.73 26.02
C SER A 212 24.24 5.44 24.51
N GLY A 213 23.97 6.46 23.68
CA GLY A 213 23.81 6.31 22.22
C GLY A 213 22.49 5.64 21.77
N THR A 214 21.55 5.43 22.70
CA THR A 214 20.26 4.80 22.45
C THR A 214 19.12 5.69 22.94
N VAL A 215 17.93 5.52 22.35
CA VAL A 215 16.76 6.34 22.67
C VAL A 215 15.57 5.43 22.97
N ILE A 216 14.87 5.75 24.06
CA ILE A 216 13.67 5.05 24.49
C ILE A 216 12.45 5.84 24.03
N ILE A 217 11.59 5.16 23.27
CA ILE A 217 10.42 5.73 22.60
C ILE A 217 9.17 5.02 23.09
N GLN A 218 8.12 5.78 23.38
CA GLN A 218 6.79 5.24 23.64
C GLN A 218 6.01 5.06 22.34
N LEU A 219 5.56 3.84 22.05
CA LEU A 219 4.65 3.55 20.94
C LEU A 219 3.21 3.95 21.27
N PRO A 220 2.32 4.11 20.24
CA PRO A 220 0.88 4.35 20.44
C PRO A 220 0.18 3.34 21.36
N SER A 221 0.71 2.12 21.48
CA SER A 221 0.22 1.07 22.40
C SER A 221 0.69 1.23 23.85
N LYS A 222 1.29 2.38 24.19
CA LYS A 222 1.99 2.69 25.45
C LYS A 222 3.21 1.82 25.77
N ARG A 223 3.50 0.77 24.98
CA ARG A 223 4.73 -0.04 25.09
C ARG A 223 5.95 0.80 24.73
N GLN A 224 6.99 0.69 25.54
CA GLN A 224 8.28 1.32 25.28
C GLN A 224 9.18 0.42 24.43
N ILE A 225 9.98 1.03 23.55
CA ILE A 225 11.03 0.38 22.78
C ILE A 225 12.34 1.17 22.89
N GLN A 226 13.48 0.48 22.79
CA GLN A 226 14.81 1.07 22.78
C GLN A 226 15.42 0.87 21.38
N VAL A 227 15.90 1.97 20.80
CA VAL A 227 16.38 2.06 19.41
C VAL A 227 17.70 2.84 19.39
N LEU A 228 18.58 2.65 18.40
CA LEU A 228 19.80 3.44 18.24
C LEU A 228 19.47 4.91 17.91
N GLU A 229 20.28 5.84 18.41
CA GLU A 229 20.06 7.28 18.19
C GLU A 229 20.15 7.72 16.72
N THR A 230 20.85 6.94 15.90
CA THR A 230 21.01 7.11 14.45
C THR A 230 19.80 6.66 13.62
N CYS A 231 18.77 6.07 14.24
CA CYS A 231 17.55 5.69 13.52
C CYS A 231 16.72 6.92 13.15
N MET A 232 16.20 6.95 11.93
CA MET A 232 15.36 8.07 11.48
C MET A 232 13.94 8.00 12.06
N ALA A 233 13.38 9.18 12.31
CA ALA A 233 11.95 9.39 12.52
C ALA A 233 11.48 10.65 11.77
N THR A 234 10.17 10.78 11.57
CA THR A 234 9.54 12.02 11.09
C THR A 234 8.86 12.69 12.28
N VAL A 235 8.98 14.00 12.41
CA VAL A 235 8.39 14.76 13.52
C VAL A 235 6.88 14.93 13.32
N GLY A 236 6.16 14.98 14.44
CA GLY A 236 4.73 15.20 14.52
C GLY A 236 3.87 13.94 14.38
N ARG A 237 2.62 14.13 13.93
CA ARG A 237 1.57 13.10 13.93
C ARG A 237 1.20 12.71 12.50
N VAL A 238 0.75 11.47 12.28
CA VAL A 238 0.27 11.05 10.95
C VAL A 238 -1.08 11.71 10.64
N SER A 239 -1.24 12.20 9.40
CA SER A 239 -2.49 12.73 8.82
C SER A 239 -3.75 11.88 9.06
N ASN A 240 -4.93 12.50 8.87
CA ASN A 240 -6.26 11.89 9.00
C ASN A 240 -6.58 11.48 10.46
N VAL A 241 -6.45 12.41 11.40
CA VAL A 241 -6.61 12.13 12.85
C VAL A 241 -7.99 11.56 13.20
N GLU A 242 -9.05 12.10 12.62
CA GLU A 242 -10.45 11.71 12.86
C GLU A 242 -10.84 10.34 12.25
N HIS A 243 -9.89 9.59 11.69
CA HIS A 243 -10.15 8.28 11.08
C HIS A 243 -10.85 7.29 12.03
N ASN A 244 -10.64 7.43 13.34
CA ASN A 244 -11.26 6.62 14.39
C ASN A 244 -12.74 6.98 14.64
N GLN A 245 -13.16 8.23 14.44
CA GLN A 245 -14.53 8.72 14.63
C GLN A 245 -15.44 8.41 13.43
N ARG A 246 -14.88 7.91 12.32
CA ARG A 246 -15.61 7.64 11.08
C ARG A 246 -16.72 6.58 11.23
N ILE A 247 -17.97 7.02 11.18
CA ILE A 247 -19.15 6.14 11.18
C ILE A 247 -19.35 5.46 9.81
N LEU A 248 -19.56 4.14 9.81
CA LEU A 248 -19.77 3.36 8.59
C LEU A 248 -21.19 3.45 8.03
N GLY A 249 -22.20 3.67 8.87
CA GLY A 249 -23.61 3.87 8.50
C GLY A 249 -24.32 2.60 8.02
N LYS A 250 -23.82 1.93 6.98
CA LYS A 250 -24.44 0.73 6.39
C LYS A 250 -23.45 -0.41 6.11
N ALA A 251 -23.93 -1.64 6.22
CA ALA A 251 -23.14 -2.86 5.95
C ALA A 251 -22.48 -2.86 4.54
N GLY A 252 -23.15 -2.26 3.53
CA GLY A 252 -22.59 -2.08 2.20
C GLY A 252 -21.24 -1.33 2.17
N ARG A 253 -21.00 -0.38 3.09
CA ARG A 253 -19.73 0.35 3.18
C ARG A 253 -18.58 -0.57 3.62
N ASN A 254 -18.83 -1.55 4.49
CA ASN A 254 -17.87 -2.61 4.81
C ASN A 254 -17.58 -3.51 3.60
N ARG A 255 -18.61 -3.84 2.81
CA ARG A 255 -18.43 -4.62 1.56
C ARG A 255 -17.57 -3.86 0.55
N TRP A 256 -17.73 -2.55 0.41
CA TRP A 256 -16.88 -1.71 -0.45
C TRP A 256 -15.41 -1.68 -0.02
N LEU A 257 -15.13 -1.74 1.29
CA LEU A 257 -13.78 -1.88 1.86
C LEU A 257 -13.18 -3.29 1.67
N GLY A 258 -13.91 -4.24 1.09
CA GLY A 258 -13.43 -5.62 0.87
C GLY A 258 -13.51 -6.51 2.10
N LYS A 259 -14.32 -6.13 3.10
CA LYS A 259 -14.65 -6.95 4.26
C LYS A 259 -15.92 -7.77 3.97
N ARG A 260 -15.85 -9.07 4.19
CA ARG A 260 -16.99 -10.01 4.19
C ARG A 260 -17.64 -10.03 5.60
N PRO A 261 -18.90 -10.43 5.74
CA PRO A 261 -19.47 -10.73 7.06
C PRO A 261 -18.71 -11.88 7.73
N ASP A 262 -18.78 -11.92 9.06
CA ASP A 262 -18.28 -13.02 9.87
C ASP A 262 -19.17 -14.27 9.74
N SER A 263 -18.72 -15.40 10.31
CA SER A 263 -19.49 -16.65 10.29
C SER A 263 -20.74 -16.56 11.17
N GLY A 264 -21.85 -17.13 10.70
CA GLY A 264 -23.06 -17.35 11.52
C GLY A 264 -22.93 -18.52 12.51
N LEU A 265 -21.81 -19.26 12.51
CA LEU A 265 -21.56 -20.34 13.44
C LEU A 265 -21.43 -19.81 14.87
N TRP A 266 -22.40 -20.13 15.72
CA TRP A 266 -22.32 -19.84 17.15
C TRP A 266 -21.20 -20.65 17.81
N GLN A 267 -20.46 -20.01 18.71
CA GLN A 267 -19.39 -20.63 19.49
C GLN A 267 -19.50 -20.22 20.95
N ARG A 268 -19.39 -21.19 21.86
CA ARG A 268 -19.36 -20.93 23.31
C ARG A 268 -18.07 -20.18 23.66
N LYS A 269 -18.18 -19.06 24.39
CA LYS A 269 -17.01 -18.31 24.90
C LYS A 269 -16.21 -19.20 25.86
N GLY A 270 -14.90 -19.33 25.63
CA GLY A 270 -13.98 -20.05 26.52
C GLY A 270 -13.28 -19.13 27.53
N GLY A 271 -12.41 -19.69 28.37
CA GLY A 271 -11.67 -18.94 29.42
C GLY A 271 -10.74 -17.83 28.91
N TRP A 272 -10.46 -17.78 27.60
CA TRP A 272 -9.77 -16.66 26.95
C TRP A 272 -10.60 -15.37 26.92
N ALA A 273 -11.93 -15.48 26.98
CA ALA A 273 -12.84 -14.35 27.01
C ALA A 273 -12.83 -13.62 28.38
N GLY A 274 -13.48 -12.46 28.42
CA GLY A 274 -13.51 -11.56 29.58
C GLY A 274 -12.30 -10.62 29.65
N ARG A 275 -12.42 -9.56 30.44
CA ARG A 275 -11.38 -8.54 30.60
C ARG A 275 -10.14 -9.14 31.27
N LYS A 276 -8.99 -9.09 30.59
CA LYS A 276 -7.69 -9.50 31.15
C LYS A 276 -6.88 -8.24 31.47
N ILE A 277 -6.75 -7.90 32.75
CA ILE A 277 -5.85 -6.84 33.20
C ILE A 277 -4.45 -7.45 33.25
N ARG A 278 -3.52 -6.93 32.44
CA ARG A 278 -2.12 -7.38 32.37
C ARG A 278 -1.21 -6.18 32.62
N PRO A 279 -0.05 -6.35 33.27
CA PRO A 279 0.95 -5.30 33.35
C PRO A 279 1.44 -4.95 31.93
N LEU A 280 2.04 -3.76 31.79
CA LEU A 280 2.68 -3.38 30.54
C LEU A 280 3.84 -4.35 30.23
N PRO A 281 3.97 -4.83 28.99
CA PRO A 281 5.09 -5.71 28.63
C PRO A 281 6.41 -4.94 28.67
N ALA A 282 7.48 -5.66 29.03
CA ALA A 282 8.83 -5.11 29.10
C ALA A 282 9.27 -4.37 27.83
N ILE A 283 10.19 -3.42 28.02
CA ILE A 283 10.80 -2.63 26.96
C ILE A 283 11.38 -3.57 25.91
N LYS A 284 11.05 -3.36 24.63
CA LYS A 284 11.67 -4.12 23.54
C LYS A 284 12.90 -3.38 23.05
N SER A 285 14.09 -3.93 23.27
CA SER A 285 15.32 -3.39 22.70
C SER A 285 15.61 -3.93 21.30
N TYR A 286 16.18 -3.08 20.46
CA TYR A 286 16.76 -3.40 19.15
C TYR A 286 18.29 -3.19 19.14
N VAL A 287 18.86 -2.89 20.30
CA VAL A 287 20.29 -2.64 20.48
C VAL A 287 20.93 -3.95 20.89
N ASN A 288 21.84 -4.45 20.06
CA ASN A 288 22.71 -5.54 20.45
C ASN A 288 23.75 -4.94 21.41
N LEU A 289 23.75 -5.37 22.66
CA LEU A 289 24.87 -5.05 23.56
C LEU A 289 26.14 -5.68 22.98
N PRO A 290 27.30 -5.00 23.01
CA PRO A 290 28.55 -5.69 22.75
C PRO A 290 28.67 -6.82 23.78
N VAL A 291 28.94 -8.04 23.31
CA VAL A 291 29.34 -9.13 24.21
C VAL A 291 30.61 -8.63 24.91
N PRO A 292 30.70 -8.69 26.25
CA PRO A 292 31.96 -8.37 26.92
C PRO A 292 33.04 -9.26 26.31
N ALA A 293 34.14 -8.66 25.87
CA ALA A 293 35.29 -9.45 25.46
C ALA A 293 35.65 -10.36 26.65
N SER A 294 35.73 -11.66 26.41
CA SER A 294 36.26 -12.58 27.40
C SER A 294 37.69 -12.14 27.72
N GLU A 295 37.95 -11.76 28.96
CA GLU A 295 39.31 -11.50 29.44
C GLU A 295 40.07 -12.83 29.39
N GLY A 296 41.03 -12.95 28.47
CA GLY A 296 41.77 -14.19 28.16
C GLY A 296 42.13 -14.30 26.69
#